data_AF-A0A087UY89-F1
#
_entry.id   AF-A0A087UY89-F1
#
_cell.length_a   1.000
_cell.length_b   1.000
_cell.length_c   1.000
_cell.angle_alpha   90.00
_cell.angle_beta   90.00
_cell.angle_gamma   90.00
#
_symmetry.space_group_name_H-M   'P 1'
#
loop_
_entity.id
_entity.type
_entity.pdbx_description
1 polymer ?
#
loop_
_entity_poly.entity_id
_entity_poly.type
_entity_poly.pdbx_seq_one_letter_code
_entity_poly.pdbx_strand_id
1 'polypeptide(L)' 'MYDNDLWKALTDVLHSNHKTFSPADRANLLDDALSLTRSGILDAVLAFNITRYLEKEEEYAPWQSAVFRFEQINVL' A
#
# COMPACT_ATOMS: atom_id res chain seq x y z
N MET A 1 3.83 3.70 15.75
CA MET A 1 2.73 4.20 14.92
C MET A 1 3.38 5.10 13.88
N TYR A 2 3.28 4.75 12.60
CA TYR A 2 3.84 5.61 11.56
C TYR A 2 3.03 6.90 11.48
N ASP A 3 3.72 8.03 11.40
CA ASP A 3 3.09 9.34 11.22
C ASP A 3 2.40 9.40 9.85
N ASN A 4 1.29 10.13 9.75
CA ASN A 4 0.59 10.36 8.48
C ASN A 4 1.54 10.96 7.43
N ASP A 5 2.51 11.76 7.87
CA ASP A 5 3.50 12.36 6.97
C ASP A 5 4.49 11.34 6.41
N LEU A 6 4.81 10.27 7.14
CA LEU A 6 5.60 9.18 6.58
C LEU A 6 4.82 8.44 5.49
N TRP A 7 3.54 8.15 5.72
CA TRP A 7 2.69 7.49 4.73
C TRP A 7 2.56 8.31 3.45
N LYS A 8 2.43 9.64 3.57
CA LYS A 8 2.46 10.54 2.40
C LYS A 8 3.80 10.46 1.67
N ALA A 9 4.92 10.56 2.38
CA ALA A 9 6.25 10.48 1.76
C ALA A 9 6.48 9.14 1.05
N LEU A 10 6.07 8.03 1.65
CA LEU A 10 6.14 6.70 1.02
C LEU A 10 5.26 6.64 -0.24
N THR A 11 4.06 7.21 -0.18
CA THR A 11 3.15 7.30 -1.34
C THR A 11 3.78 8.09 -2.48
N ASP A 12 4.43 9.21 -2.19
CA ASP A 12 5.08 10.05 -3.18
C ASP A 12 6.25 9.33 -3.86
N VAL A 13 7.06 8.59 -3.09
CA VAL A 13 8.14 7.76 -3.65
C VAL A 13 7.56 6.67 -4.55
N LEU A 14 6.50 5.98 -4.13
CA LEU A 14 5.85 4.96 -4.94
C LEU A 14 5.28 5.51 -6.26
N HIS A 15 4.67 6.70 -6.22
CA HIS A 15 4.09 7.32 -7.41
C HIS A 15 5.15 7.84 -8.39
N SER A 16 6.25 8.38 -7.86
CA SER A 16 7.33 8.95 -8.66
C SER A 16 8.26 7.87 -9.21
N ASN A 17 8.73 6.95 -8.37
CA ASN A 17 9.62 5.85 -8.75
C ASN A 17 9.50 4.67 -7.77
N HIS A 18 8.48 3.83 -7.94
CA HIS A 18 8.30 2.62 -7.13
C HIS A 18 9.50 1.65 -7.17
N LYS A 19 10.33 1.67 -8.24
CA LYS A 19 11.52 0.81 -8.36
C LYS A 19 12.64 1.17 -7.38
N THR A 20 12.51 2.27 -6.62
CA THR A 20 13.38 2.58 -5.48
C THR A 20 13.24 1.56 -4.34
N PHE A 21 12.08 0.93 -4.20
CA PHE A 21 11.84 -0.15 -3.25
C PHE A 21 11.94 -1.51 -3.94
N SER A 22 12.37 -2.55 -3.21
CA SER A 22 12.31 -3.90 -3.74
C SER A 22 10.85 -4.35 -3.93
N PRO A 23 10.57 -5.35 -4.78
CA PRO A 23 9.21 -5.89 -4.91
C PRO A 23 8.64 -6.40 -3.58
N ALA A 24 9.50 -6.95 -2.71
CA ALA A 24 9.11 -7.41 -1.37
C ALA A 24 8.74 -6.23 -0.45
N ASP A 25 9.52 -5.14 -0.47
CA ASP A 25 9.21 -3.95 0.33
C ASP A 25 7.88 -3.32 -0.09
N ARG A 26 7.62 -3.25 -1.40
CA ARG A 26 6.35 -2.75 -1.93
C ARG A 26 5.16 -3.62 -1.53
N ALA A 27 5.32 -4.95 -1.60
CA ALA A 27 4.31 -5.89 -1.14
C ALA A 27 4.00 -5.71 0.35
N ASN A 28 5.02 -5.53 1.19
CA ASN A 28 4.86 -5.27 2.63
C ASN A 28 4.21 -3.92 2.90
N LEU A 29 4.55 -2.87 2.14
CA LEU A 29 3.93 -1.55 2.29
C LEU A 29 2.42 -1.58 2.00
N LEU A 30 2.00 -2.30 0.94
CA LEU A 30 0.59 -2.52 0.62
C LEU A 30 -0.11 -3.34 1.71
N ASP A 31 0.56 -4.38 2.19
CA ASP A 31 0.08 -5.26 3.27
C ASP A 31 -0.21 -4.47 4.55
N ASP A 32 0.76 -3.67 4.98
CA ASP A 32 0.70 -2.84 6.18
C ASP A 32 -0.37 -1.76 6.05
N ALA A 33 -0.38 -1.01 4.95
CA ALA A 33 -1.33 0.09 4.74
C ALA A 33 -2.79 -0.40 4.82
N LEU A 34 -3.10 -1.51 4.14
CA LEU A 34 -4.45 -2.06 4.10
C LEU A 34 -4.83 -2.77 5.43
N SER A 35 -3.89 -3.45 6.08
CA SER A 35 -4.11 -4.07 7.40
C SER A 35 -4.36 -3.03 8.51
N LEU A 36 -3.61 -1.93 8.50
CA LEU A 36 -3.78 -0.84 9.46
C LEU A 36 -5.09 -0.08 9.23
N THR A 37 -5.50 0.08 7.98
CA THR A 37 -6.81 0.67 7.63
C THR A 37 -7.95 -0.18 8.17
N ARG A 38 -7.90 -1.49 7.93
CA ARG A 38 -8.89 -2.43 8.46
C ARG A 38 -8.95 -2.42 10.00
N SER A 39 -7.82 -2.14 10.66
CA SER A 39 -7.74 -2.04 12.11
C SER A 39 -8.17 -0.67 12.66
N GLY A 40 -8.55 0.28 11.81
CA GLY A 40 -8.92 1.64 12.20
C GLY A 40 -7.74 2.52 12.65
N ILE A 41 -6.50 2.10 12.39
CA ILE A 41 -5.28 2.80 12.82
C ILE A 41 -4.83 3.81 11.76
N LEU A 42 -4.91 3.44 10.48
CA LEU A 42 -4.56 4.31 9.37
C LEU A 42 -5.83 4.82 8.68
N ASP A 43 -5.83 6.09 8.30
CA ASP A 43 -6.91 6.68 7.52
C ASP A 43 -7.02 6.01 6.15
N ALA A 44 -8.25 5.62 5.78
CA ALA A 44 -8.50 4.88 4.55
C ALA A 44 -8.10 5.67 3.30
N VAL A 45 -8.21 7.00 3.31
CA VAL A 45 -7.79 7.85 2.19
C VAL A 45 -6.28 7.73 1.98
N LEU A 46 -5.48 7.71 3.06
CA LEU A 46 -4.03 7.54 2.95
C LEU A 46 -3.66 6.16 2.38
N ALA A 47 -4.27 5.10 2.90
CA ALA A 47 -3.97 3.74 2.44
C ALA A 47 -4.40 3.49 1.00
N PHE A 48 -5.59 3.92 0.60
CA PHE A 48 -6.04 3.79 -0.79
C PHE A 48 -5.27 4.71 -1.73
N ASN A 49 -4.68 5.81 -1.24
CA ASN A 49 -3.82 6.61 -2.10
C ASN A 49 -2.52 5.86 -2.44
N ILE A 50 -1.99 5.00 -1.56
CA ILE A 50 -0.86 4.12 -1.91
C ILE A 50 -1.24 3.21 -3.06
N THR A 51 -2.38 2.52 -3.01
CA THR A 51 -2.73 1.49 -4.01
C THR A 51 -2.81 2.05 -5.44
N ARG A 52 -2.97 3.37 -5.61
CA ARG A 52 -2.96 4.02 -6.93
C ARG A 52 -1.65 3.85 -7.69
N TYR A 53 -0.51 3.66 -7.01
CA TYR A 53 0.75 3.44 -7.70
C TYR A 53 0.75 2.12 -8.50
N LEU A 54 -0.13 1.16 -8.16
CA LEU A 54 -0.23 -0.15 -8.82
C LEU A 54 -0.49 -0.04 -10.33
N GLU A 55 -1.02 1.08 -10.83
CA GLU A 55 -1.13 1.36 -12.27
C GLU A 55 0.23 1.22 -13.01
N LYS A 56 1.34 1.46 -12.30
CA LYS A 56 2.72 1.36 -12.82
C LYS A 56 3.44 0.08 -12.37
N GLU A 57 2.79 -0.78 -11.59
CA GLU A 57 3.43 -1.96 -11.02
C GLU A 57 3.51 -3.12 -12.03
N GLU A 58 4.69 -3.70 -12.13
CA GLU A 58 5.01 -4.76 -13.10
C GLU A 58 5.31 -6.10 -12.40
N GLU A 59 5.58 -6.08 -11.10
CA GLU A 59 6.02 -7.25 -10.34
C GLU A 59 4.85 -7.98 -9.68
N TYR A 60 4.95 -9.31 -9.60
CA TYR A 60 3.88 -10.15 -9.08
C TYR A 60 3.59 -9.93 -7.59
N ALA A 61 4.64 -9.82 -6.76
CA ALA A 61 4.46 -9.81 -5.30
C ALA A 61 3.60 -8.63 -4.78
N PRO A 62 3.79 -7.39 -5.25
CA PRO A 62 2.93 -6.27 -4.84
C PRO A 62 1.47 -6.43 -5.28
N TRP A 63 1.23 -6.91 -6.51
CA TRP A 63 -0.12 -7.20 -7.00
C TRP A 63 -0.81 -8.28 -6.17
N GLN A 64 -0.10 -9.37 -5.86
CA GLN A 64 -0.64 -10.46 -5.05
C GLN A 64 -1.00 -9.98 -3.63
N SER A 65 -0.17 -9.15 -3.01
CA SER A 65 -0.46 -8.55 -1.70
C SER A 65 -1.71 -7.66 -1.75
N ALA A 66 -1.79 -6.77 -2.75
CA ALA A 66 -2.93 -5.86 -2.91
C ALA A 66 -4.25 -6.61 -3.10
N VAL A 67 -4.30 -7.58 -4.02
CA VAL A 67 -5.51 -8.37 -4.30
C VAL A 67 -5.97 -9.13 -3.05
N PHE A 68 -5.04 -9.83 -2.38
CA PHE A 68 -5.34 -10.56 -1.15
C PHE A 68 -5.94 -9.66 -0.06
N ARG A 69 -5.41 -8.45 0.10
CA ARG A 69 -5.93 -7.50 1.10
C ARG A 69 -7.25 -6.86 0.70
N PHE A 70 -7.47 -6.55 -0.58
CA PHE A 70 -8.77 -6.07 -1.06
C PHE A 70 -9.87 -7.10 -0.87
N GLU A 71 -9.60 -8.38 -1.14
CA GLU A 71 -10.54 -9.46 -0.85
C GLU A 71 -10.92 -9.51 0.63
N GLN A 72 -9.98 -9.29 1.55
CA GLN A 72 -10.27 -9.27 2.99
C GLN A 72 -11.06 -8.04 3.45
N ILE A 73 -10.91 -6.90 2.78
CA ILE A 73 -11.67 -5.68 3.10
C ILE A 73 -13.13 -5.81 2.63
N ASN A 74 -13.37 -6.50 1.52
CA ASN A 74 -14.69 -6.65 0.91
C ASN A 74 -15.63 -7.65 1.63
N VAL A 75 -15.15 -8.35 2.67
CA VAL A 75 -15.92 -9.36 3.44
C VAL A 75 -16.50 -8.76 4.73
N LEU A 76 -16.69 -7.43 4.77
CA LEU A 76 -17.41 -6.70 5.82
C LEU A 76 -18.71 -6.13 5.25
#